data_AF-A0A6B3DTL0-F1
#
_entry.id   AF-A0A6B3DTL0-F1
#
_cell.length_a   1.000
_cell.length_b   1.000
_cell.length_c   1.000
_cell.angle_alpha   90.00
_cell.angle_beta   90.00
_cell.angle_gamma   90.00
#
_symmetry.space_group_name_H-M   'P 1'
#
loop_
_entity.id
_entity.type
_entity.pdbx_description
1 polymer ?
#
loop_
_entity_poly.entity_id
_entity_poly.type
_entity_poly.pdbx_seq_one_letter_code
_entity_poly.pdbx_strand_id
1 'polypeptide(L)'
;AVGQDVWYPDSRGARPTAADRLVTAYSRRLTRAATGSYRAAAVLWDVTSLLAGPEHLFRPATLLDVACGPLLPPLSGPPLTAAERKILEELDRTGR
;
A
#
# COMPACT_ATOMS: atom_id res chain seq x y z
N ALA A 1 5.57 2.07 -20.57
CA ALA A 1 4.96 1.69 -19.29
C ALA A 1 3.48 1.48 -19.54
N VAL A 2 2.98 0.26 -19.36
CA VAL A 2 1.55 -0.04 -19.34
C VAL A 2 1.26 -0.33 -17.87
N GLY A 3 0.49 0.54 -17.22
CA GLY A 3 0.37 0.61 -15.77
C GLY A 3 -0.82 -0.20 -15.27
N GLN A 4 -1.53 0.35 -14.27
CA GLN A 4 -2.79 -0.26 -13.78
C GLN A 4 -3.95 -0.12 -14.77
N ASP A 5 -3.81 0.77 -15.76
CA ASP A 5 -4.77 1.03 -16.83
C ASP A 5 -5.00 -0.18 -17.75
N VAL A 6 -3.98 -1.04 -17.92
CA VAL A 6 -4.07 -2.29 -18.72
C VAL A 6 -5.11 -3.28 -18.21
N TRP A 7 -5.51 -3.15 -16.95
CA TRP A 7 -6.45 -4.06 -16.30
C TRP A 7 -7.92 -3.65 -16.53
N TYR A 8 -8.17 -2.48 -17.14
CA TYR A 8 -9.53 -2.04 -17.44
C TYR A 8 -10.03 -2.62 -18.77
N PRO A 9 -11.30 -3.06 -18.84
CA PRO A 9 -11.84 -3.77 -20.00
C PRO A 9 -11.85 -2.91 -21.28
N ASP A 10 -11.97 -1.59 -21.16
CA ASP A 10 -12.03 -0.66 -22.29
C ASP A 10 -10.67 -0.07 -22.70
N SER A 11 -9.57 -0.58 -22.11
CA SER A 11 -8.23 -0.10 -22.46
C SER A 11 -7.85 -0.56 -23.88
N ARG A 12 -7.67 0.41 -24.79
CA ARG A 12 -7.16 0.14 -26.15
C ARG A 12 -5.64 -0.02 -26.07
N GLY A 13 -5.16 -1.27 -25.99
CA GLY A 13 -3.73 -1.55 -25.86
C GLY A 13 -3.38 -3.04 -25.73
N ALA A 14 -2.11 -3.31 -25.38
CA ALA A 14 -1.59 -4.64 -25.16
C ALA A 14 -2.26 -5.30 -23.94
N ARG A 15 -2.57 -6.60 -24.03
CA ARG A 15 -3.11 -7.37 -22.90
C ARG A 15 -2.05 -7.54 -21.81
N PRO A 16 -2.44 -7.62 -20.53
CA PRO A 16 -1.49 -7.80 -19.45
C PRO A 16 -0.73 -9.12 -19.62
N THR A 17 0.60 -9.02 -19.60
CA THR A 17 1.51 -10.16 -19.71
C THR A 17 1.65 -10.90 -18.38
N ALA A 18 2.32 -12.05 -18.39
CA ALA A 18 2.68 -12.75 -17.16
C ALA A 18 3.60 -11.91 -16.24
N ALA A 19 4.47 -11.09 -16.84
CA ALA A 19 5.33 -10.17 -16.09
C ALA A 19 4.50 -9.08 -15.40
N ASP A 20 3.50 -8.51 -16.09
CA ASP A 20 2.61 -7.49 -15.51
C ASP A 20 1.79 -8.05 -14.34
N ARG A 21 1.37 -9.31 -14.42
CA ARG A 21 0.72 -10.03 -13.31
C ARG A 21 1.65 -10.15 -12.12
N LEU A 22 2.91 -10.53 -12.35
CA LEU A 22 3.90 -10.68 -11.28
C LEU A 22 4.17 -9.34 -10.59
N VAL A 23 4.41 -8.27 -11.37
CA VAL A 23 4.63 -6.91 -10.84
C VAL A 23 3.40 -6.42 -10.08
N THR A 24 2.19 -6.68 -10.57
CA THR A 24 0.95 -6.31 -9.89
C THR A 24 0.78 -7.09 -8.57
N ALA A 25 1.05 -8.39 -8.56
CA ALA A 25 0.99 -9.21 -7.35
C ALA A 25 2.04 -8.77 -6.32
N TYR A 26 3.25 -8.44 -6.80
CA TYR A 26 4.32 -7.87 -5.99
C TYR A 26 3.91 -6.54 -5.36
N SER A 27 3.41 -5.61 -6.16
CA SER A 27 2.93 -4.30 -5.71
C SER A 27 1.86 -4.42 -4.63
N ARG A 28 0.87 -5.32 -4.81
CA ARG A 28 -0.17 -5.59 -3.79
C ARG A 28 0.42 -6.11 -2.48
N ARG A 29 1.40 -7.02 -2.54
CA ARG A 29 2.09 -7.53 -1.35
C ARG A 29 2.92 -6.45 -0.67
N LEU A 30 3.62 -5.62 -1.43
CA LEU A 30 4.39 -4.49 -0.92
C LEU A 30 3.49 -3.50 -0.17
N THR A 31 2.37 -3.08 -0.77
CA THR A 31 1.42 -2.19 -0.12
C THR A 31 0.88 -2.80 1.18
N ARG A 32 0.55 -4.10 1.18
CA ARG A 32 0.12 -4.81 2.39
C ARG A 32 1.22 -4.90 3.46
N ALA A 33 2.47 -5.15 3.08
CA ALA A 33 3.57 -5.20 4.04
C ALA A 33 3.82 -3.81 4.67
N ALA A 34 3.74 -2.76 3.86
CA ALA A 34 3.91 -1.37 4.31
C ALA A 34 2.90 -0.95 5.39
N THR A 35 1.70 -1.54 5.47
CA THR A 35 0.74 -1.20 6.52
C THR A 35 1.17 -1.63 7.92
N GLY A 36 2.11 -2.58 8.03
CA GLY A 36 2.57 -3.13 9.31
C GLY A 36 4.09 -3.23 9.44
N SER A 37 4.85 -2.67 8.50
CA SER A 37 6.32 -2.64 8.52
C SER A 37 6.82 -1.25 8.16
N TYR A 38 7.51 -0.60 9.11
CA TYR A 38 8.10 0.73 8.89
C TYR A 38 9.11 0.73 7.75
N ARG A 39 9.92 -0.33 7.61
CA ARG A 39 10.94 -0.43 6.56
C ARG A 39 10.32 -0.47 5.16
N ALA A 40 9.28 -1.29 4.99
CA ALA A 40 8.55 -1.37 3.72
C ALA A 40 7.81 -0.05 3.42
N ALA A 41 7.25 0.60 4.43
CA ALA A 41 6.61 1.91 4.29
C ALA A 41 7.59 3.01 3.89
N ALA A 42 8.76 3.08 4.51
CA ALA A 42 9.79 4.06 4.20
C ALA A 42 10.30 3.92 2.75
N VAL A 43 10.58 2.70 2.30
CA VAL A 43 11.02 2.45 0.93
C VAL A 43 9.93 2.79 -0.10
N LEU A 44 8.67 2.46 0.20
CA LEU A 44 7.55 2.86 -0.66
C LEU A 44 7.42 4.38 -0.72
N TRP A 45 7.52 5.06 0.43
CA TRP A 45 7.48 6.50 0.54
C TRP A 45 8.58 7.16 -0.30
N ASP A 46 9.84 6.78 -0.12
CA ASP A 46 10.99 7.35 -0.85
C ASP A 46 10.79 7.31 -2.37
N VAL A 47 10.23 6.21 -2.89
CA VAL A 47 9.96 6.05 -4.32
C VAL A 47 8.76 6.90 -4.77
N THR A 48 7.66 6.91 -4.00
CA THR A 48 6.48 7.72 -4.34
C THR A 48 6.74 9.23 -4.21
N SER A 49 7.67 9.62 -3.34
CA SER A 49 8.15 11.00 -3.17
C SER A 49 9.30 11.36 -4.11
N LEU A 50 9.68 10.46 -5.02
CA LEU A 50 10.76 10.67 -6.00
C LEU A 50 12.13 10.98 -5.38
N LEU A 51 12.33 10.61 -4.12
CA LEU A 51 13.62 10.72 -3.42
C LEU A 51 14.58 9.61 -3.84
N ALA A 52 14.05 8.49 -4.31
CA ALA A 52 14.79 7.34 -4.79
C ALA A 52 14.16 6.76 -6.07
N GLY A 53 14.97 6.07 -6.87
CA GLY A 53 14.49 5.37 -8.06
C GLY A 53 13.71 4.09 -7.71
N PRO A 54 12.88 3.59 -8.64
CA PRO A 54 12.03 2.42 -8.44
C PRO A 54 12.82 1.13 -8.15
N GLU A 55 14.10 1.06 -8.51
CA GLU A 55 15.01 -0.04 -8.19
C GLU A 55 15.17 -0.28 -6.68
N HIS A 56 14.92 0.73 -5.85
CA HIS A 56 14.94 0.60 -4.39
C HIS A 56 13.87 -0.37 -3.87
N LEU A 57 12.75 -0.50 -4.58
CA LEU A 57 11.71 -1.48 -4.24
C LEU A 57 12.20 -2.91 -4.39
N PHE A 58 13.18 -3.17 -5.26
CA PHE A 58 13.65 -4.53 -5.59
C PHE A 58 14.93 -4.92 -4.84
N ARG A 59 15.35 -4.12 -3.86
CA ARG A 59 16.51 -4.46 -3.03
C ARG A 59 16.23 -5.72 -2.19
N PRO A 60 17.25 -6.57 -1.93
CA PRO A 60 17.07 -7.83 -1.21
C PRO A 60 16.39 -7.66 0.16
N ALA A 61 16.73 -6.60 0.90
CA ALA A 61 16.10 -6.30 2.18
C ALA A 61 14.61 -6.00 2.04
N THR A 62 14.22 -5.16 1.07
CA THR A 62 12.82 -4.84 0.80
C THR A 62 12.05 -6.08 0.36
N LEU A 63 12.64 -6.92 -0.50
CA LEU A 63 12.02 -8.17 -0.94
C LEU A 63 11.76 -9.12 0.22
N LEU A 64 12.69 -9.22 1.17
CA LEU A 64 12.51 -10.00 2.40
C LEU A 64 11.39 -9.43 3.28
N ASP A 65 11.36 -8.12 3.48
CA ASP A 65 10.29 -7.46 4.24
C ASP A 65 8.90 -7.72 3.62
N VAL A 66 8.80 -7.67 2.28
CA VAL A 66 7.56 -7.97 1.55
C VAL A 66 7.19 -9.46 1.63
N ALA A 67 8.17 -10.35 1.62
CA ALA A 67 7.95 -11.80 1.76
C ALA A 67 7.50 -12.19 3.17
N CYS A 68 8.08 -11.57 4.20
CA CYS A 68 7.68 -11.74 5.60
C CYS A 68 6.29 -11.15 5.88
N GLY A 69 5.88 -10.12 5.14
CA GLY A 69 4.58 -9.47 5.28
C GLY A 69 4.53 -8.43 6.40
N PRO A 70 3.33 -7.96 6.78
CA PRO A 70 3.18 -6.96 7.84
C PRO A 70 3.61 -7.55 9.18
N LEU A 71 4.61 -6.94 9.80
CA LEU A 71 5.19 -7.39 11.08
C LEU A 71 4.31 -7.03 12.29
N LEU A 72 3.48 -6.00 12.14
CA LEU A 72 2.52 -5.57 13.16
C LEU A 72 1.14 -6.19 12.94
N PRO A 73 0.43 -6.55 14.03
CA PRO A 73 -0.94 -7.03 13.92
C PRO A 73 -1.86 -5.94 13.35
N PRO A 74 -2.94 -6.31 12.63
CA PRO A 74 -3.92 -5.35 12.15
C PRO A 74 -4.52 -4.56 13.32
N LEU A 75 -4.76 -3.27 13.10
CA LEU A 75 -5.48 -2.45 14.08
C LEU A 75 -6.90 -3.01 14.28
N SER A 76 -7.32 -3.15 15.53
CA SER A 76 -8.67 -3.63 15.89
C SER A 76 -9.77 -2.61 15.58
N GLY A 77 -9.39 -1.38 15.24
CA GLY A 77 -10.27 -0.29 14.90
C GLY A 77 -9.49 1.02 14.74
N PRO A 78 -10.19 2.14 14.54
CA PRO A 78 -9.57 3.46 14.50
C PRO A 78 -8.76 3.69 15.78
N PRO A 79 -7.47 4.09 15.69
CA PRO A 79 -6.59 4.30 16.85
C PRO A 79 -6.88 5.64 17.54
N LEU A 80 -8.17 5.93 17.76
CA LEU A 80 -8.62 7.14 18.42
C LEU A 80 -8.42 6.98 19.94
N THR A 81 -8.09 8.08 20.60
CA THR A 81 -8.19 8.20 22.05
C THR A 81 -9.65 8.22 22.49
N ALA A 82 -9.90 8.07 23.79
CA ALA A 82 -11.25 8.19 24.34
C ALA A 82 -11.86 9.58 24.08
N ALA A 83 -11.03 10.64 24.14
CA ALA A 83 -11.46 12.00 23.88
C ALA A 83 -11.85 12.21 22.40
N GLU A 84 -11.04 11.72 21.47
CA GLU A 84 -11.33 11.85 20.03
C GLU A 84 -12.57 11.05 19.62
N ARG A 85 -12.79 9.86 20.20
CA ARG A 85 -14.03 9.10 19.99
C ARG A 85 -15.27 9.89 20.43
N LYS A 86 -15.20 10.56 21.59
CA LYS A 86 -16.30 11.36 22.10
C LYS A 86 -16.65 12.51 21.14
N ILE A 87 -15.66 13.20 20.60
CA ILE A 87 -15.87 14.27 19.62
C ILE A 87 -16.56 13.73 18.36
N LEU A 88 -16.09 12.58 17.85
CA LEU A 88 -16.70 11.94 16.68
C LEU A 88 -18.16 11.56 16.93
N GLU A 89 -18.47 10.99 18.08
CA GLU A 89 -19.85 10.63 18.47
C GLU A 89 -20.78 11.85 18.61
N GLU A 90 -20.26 12.98 19.08
CA GLU A 90 -21.01 14.24 19.20
C GLU A 90 -21.32 14.85 17.84
N LEU A 91 -20.34 14.83 16.92
CA LEU A 91 -20.53 15.28 15.53
C LEU A 91 -21.52 14.39 14.76
N ASP A 92 -21.43 13.06 14.94
CA ASP A 92 -22.35 12.12 14.28
C ASP A 92 -23.80 12.27 14.80
N ARG A 93 -23.96 12.66 16.08
CA ARG A 93 -25.28 12.97 16.68
C ARG A 93 -25.87 14.30 16.21
N THR A 94 -25.05 15.28 15.87
CA THR A 94 -25.49 16.63 15.47
C THR A 94 -25.71 16.79 13.96
N GLY A 95 -25.28 15.81 13.17
CA GLY A 95 -25.42 15.78 11.71
C GLY A 95 -26.71 15.16 11.16
N ARG A 96 -27.74 14.91 11.98
CA ARG A 96 -29.09 14.51 11.53
C ARG A 96 -30.09 15.63 11.65
#